data_AF-I1CL56-F1
#
_entry.id   AF-I1CL56-F1
#
_cell.length_a   1.000
_cell.length_b   1.000
_cell.length_c   1.000
_cell.angle_alpha   90.00
_cell.angle_beta   90.00
_cell.angle_gamma   90.00
#
_symmetry.space_group_name_H-M   'P 1'
#
loop_
_entity.id
_entity.type
_entity.pdbx_description
1 polymer ?
#
loop_
_entity_poly.entity_id
_entity_poly.type
_entity_poly.pdbx_seq_one_letter_code
_entity_poly.pdbx_strand_id
1 'polypeptide(L)'
;MDATFKAAASIKTCNQASNKKCAEYEDDIRSSFKKDQEYQIAVDLSQSSHWAQHWETSLDDIQSLETNRLQLLKSIVNTLAHMLTYTCSNDEQACQRMMSTMEDLDVNESMNQFIREHGTGKIKPGRWTESSAVPTASTETRKQTGYQTSSVSSATKIPIGFSPTRLVYQVYYRTLS
;
A
#
# COMPACT_ATOMS: atom_id res chain seq x y z
N MET A 1 -26.40 -43.96 102.82
CA MET A 1 -25.51 -44.27 101.67
C MET A 1 -25.82 -43.44 100.41
N ASP A 2 -26.81 -42.54 100.45
CA ASP A 2 -27.35 -41.89 99.24
C ASP A 2 -26.60 -40.60 98.83
N ALA A 3 -26.14 -39.80 99.82
CA ALA A 3 -25.51 -38.51 99.56
C ALA A 3 -24.14 -38.61 98.86
N THR A 4 -23.34 -39.63 99.21
CA THR A 4 -21.99 -39.84 98.63
C THR A 4 -22.06 -40.35 97.20
N PHE A 5 -23.02 -41.20 96.88
CA PHE A 5 -23.25 -41.68 95.52
C PHE A 5 -23.72 -40.54 94.59
N LYS A 6 -24.63 -39.69 95.08
CA LYS A 6 -25.10 -38.51 94.35
C LYS A 6 -23.99 -37.50 94.09
N ALA A 7 -23.10 -37.27 95.07
CA ALA A 7 -21.93 -36.41 94.90
C ALA A 7 -20.95 -36.97 93.85
N ALA A 8 -20.66 -38.27 93.86
CA ALA A 8 -19.78 -38.91 92.88
C ALA A 8 -20.34 -38.84 91.44
N ALA A 9 -21.66 -39.01 91.26
CA ALA A 9 -22.31 -38.83 89.97
C ALA A 9 -22.26 -37.38 89.47
N SER A 10 -22.41 -36.41 90.37
CA SER A 10 -22.29 -34.98 90.05
C SER A 10 -20.87 -34.59 89.64
N ILE A 11 -19.84 -35.15 90.27
CA ILE A 11 -18.43 -34.91 89.91
C ILE A 11 -18.12 -35.51 88.53
N LYS A 12 -18.60 -36.73 88.25
CA LYS A 12 -18.41 -37.38 86.94
C LYS A 12 -19.03 -36.57 85.80
N THR A 13 -20.25 -36.09 85.98
CA THR A 13 -20.94 -35.26 84.97
C THR A 13 -20.27 -33.91 84.77
N CYS A 14 -19.80 -33.26 85.85
CA CYS A 14 -19.00 -32.04 85.77
C CYS A 14 -17.69 -32.25 84.97
N ASN A 15 -16.96 -33.33 85.27
CA ASN A 15 -15.71 -33.65 84.57
C ASN A 15 -15.95 -33.98 83.08
N GLN A 16 -17.04 -34.71 82.77
CA GLN A 16 -17.41 -35.02 81.39
C GLN A 16 -17.78 -33.77 80.59
N ALA A 17 -18.51 -32.82 81.20
CA ALA A 17 -18.83 -31.54 80.57
C ALA A 17 -17.57 -30.66 80.36
N SER A 18 -16.65 -30.67 81.33
CA SER A 18 -15.37 -29.96 81.22
C SER A 18 -14.50 -30.53 80.11
N ASN A 19 -14.39 -31.87 80.01
CA ASN A 19 -13.63 -32.53 78.94
C ASN A 19 -14.24 -32.28 77.56
N LYS A 20 -15.58 -32.27 77.46
CA LYS A 20 -16.29 -31.96 76.22
C LYS A 20 -15.99 -30.52 75.76
N LYS A 21 -16.08 -29.54 76.67
CA LYS A 21 -15.73 -28.14 76.36
C LYS A 21 -14.26 -28.00 75.95
N CYS A 22 -13.35 -28.70 76.61
CA CYS A 22 -11.93 -28.69 76.25
C CYS A 22 -11.70 -29.20 74.82
N ALA A 23 -12.36 -30.29 74.42
CA ALA A 23 -12.30 -30.82 73.06
C ALA A 23 -12.93 -29.88 72.01
N GLU A 24 -14.02 -29.20 72.35
CA GLU A 24 -14.63 -28.17 71.48
C GLU A 24 -13.67 -27.00 71.25
N TYR A 25 -12.99 -26.49 72.30
CA TYR A 25 -12.00 -25.44 72.16
C TYR A 25 -10.79 -25.87 71.32
N GLU A 26 -10.33 -27.12 71.45
CA GLU A 26 -9.23 -27.65 70.63
C GLU A 26 -9.59 -27.74 69.15
N ASP A 27 -10.82 -28.11 68.82
CA ASP A 27 -11.30 -28.16 67.43
C ASP A 27 -11.47 -26.76 66.85
N ASP A 28 -11.97 -25.80 67.63
CA ASP A 28 -12.07 -24.40 67.22
C ASP A 28 -10.69 -23.78 66.95
N ILE A 29 -9.71 -24.03 67.82
CA ILE A 29 -8.31 -23.58 67.62
C ILE A 29 -7.74 -24.19 66.34
N ARG A 30 -7.96 -25.48 66.11
CA ARG A 30 -7.52 -26.18 64.89
C ARG A 30 -8.20 -25.62 63.64
N SER A 31 -9.49 -25.35 63.70
CA SER A 31 -10.29 -24.78 62.60
C SER A 31 -9.84 -23.37 62.26
N SER A 32 -9.59 -22.53 63.27
CA SER A 32 -9.03 -21.19 63.10
C SER A 32 -7.67 -21.24 62.42
N PHE A 33 -6.76 -22.08 62.93
CA PHE A 33 -5.41 -22.19 62.37
C PHE A 33 -5.40 -22.62 60.90
N LYS A 34 -6.29 -23.54 60.51
CA LYS A 34 -6.44 -23.94 59.11
C LYS A 34 -6.91 -22.79 58.22
N LYS A 35 -7.92 -22.02 58.67
CA LYS A 35 -8.43 -20.87 57.92
C LYS A 35 -7.39 -19.78 57.78
N ASP A 36 -6.62 -19.52 58.84
CA ASP A 36 -5.51 -18.56 58.80
C ASP A 36 -4.44 -19.01 57.79
N GLN A 37 -4.09 -20.30 57.78
CA GLN A 37 -3.15 -20.86 56.80
C GLN A 37 -3.66 -20.71 55.36
N GLU A 38 -4.92 -21.07 55.09
CA GLU A 38 -5.53 -20.93 53.76
C GLU A 38 -5.61 -19.48 53.31
N TYR A 39 -5.90 -18.55 54.23
CA TYR A 39 -5.91 -17.12 53.96
C TYR A 39 -4.51 -16.61 53.60
N GLN A 40 -3.47 -16.98 54.37
CA GLN A 40 -2.09 -16.58 54.07
C GLN A 40 -1.65 -17.10 52.69
N ILE A 41 -1.98 -18.35 52.35
CA ILE A 41 -1.70 -18.92 51.03
C ILE A 41 -2.42 -18.14 49.93
N ALA A 42 -3.71 -17.80 50.13
CA ALA A 42 -4.47 -17.05 49.14
C ALA A 42 -3.94 -15.62 48.95
N VAL A 43 -3.53 -14.95 50.04
CA VAL A 43 -2.91 -13.61 50.00
C VAL A 43 -1.59 -13.67 49.23
N ASP A 44 -0.74 -14.65 49.51
CA ASP A 44 0.54 -14.85 48.82
C ASP A 44 0.36 -15.19 47.35
N LEU A 45 -0.68 -15.93 46.98
CA LEU A 45 -1.01 -16.18 45.57
C LEU A 45 -1.62 -14.96 44.87
N SER A 46 -2.34 -14.12 45.61
CA SER A 46 -2.96 -12.89 45.09
C SER A 46 -1.96 -11.72 44.90
N GLN A 47 -0.68 -11.95 45.21
CA GLN A 47 0.40 -10.96 45.07
C GLN A 47 0.34 -10.33 43.68
N SER A 48 -0.18 -9.10 43.64
CA SER A 48 -0.43 -8.36 42.40
C SER A 48 0.87 -7.98 41.67
N SER A 49 2.02 -8.19 42.30
CA SER A 49 3.35 -8.00 41.72
C SER A 49 3.60 -8.91 40.52
N HIS A 50 3.17 -10.18 40.56
CA HIS A 50 3.33 -11.08 39.42
C HIS A 50 2.50 -10.61 38.21
N TRP A 51 1.25 -10.23 38.47
CA TRP A 51 0.38 -9.65 37.44
C TRP A 51 0.95 -8.35 36.87
N ALA A 52 1.44 -7.43 37.73
CA ALA A 52 2.02 -6.17 37.30
C ALA A 52 3.24 -6.40 36.40
N GLN A 53 4.14 -7.32 36.78
CA GLN A 53 5.31 -7.66 35.97
C GLN A 53 4.92 -8.26 34.62
N HIS A 54 3.95 -9.18 34.60
CA HIS A 54 3.47 -9.78 33.36
C HIS A 54 2.80 -8.74 32.46
N TRP A 55 2.03 -7.82 33.05
CA TRP A 55 1.39 -6.72 32.34
C TRP A 55 2.43 -5.78 31.71
N GLU A 56 3.45 -5.36 32.47
CA GLU A 56 4.54 -4.53 31.95
C GLU A 56 5.27 -5.20 30.79
N THR A 57 5.60 -6.49 30.92
CA THR A 57 6.24 -7.25 29.84
C THR A 57 5.35 -7.32 28.60
N SER A 58 4.04 -7.52 28.79
CA SER A 58 3.07 -7.54 27.68
C SER A 58 2.98 -6.18 26.98
N LEU A 59 3.09 -5.08 27.72
CA LEU A 59 3.11 -3.74 27.15
C LEU A 59 4.37 -3.48 26.32
N ASP A 60 5.53 -3.94 26.78
CA ASP A 60 6.80 -3.84 26.04
C ASP A 60 6.73 -4.61 24.71
N ASP A 61 6.15 -5.81 24.73
CA ASP A 61 5.93 -6.61 23.51
C ASP A 61 5.02 -5.89 22.51
N ILE A 62 3.90 -5.34 23.00
CA ILE A 62 2.96 -4.57 22.16
C ILE A 62 3.64 -3.30 21.61
N GLN A 63 4.44 -2.61 22.41
CA GLN A 63 5.16 -1.42 21.96
C GLN A 63 6.19 -1.75 20.87
N SER A 64 6.94 -2.84 21.03
CA SER A 64 7.87 -3.34 20.02
C SER A 64 7.14 -3.70 18.72
N LEU A 65 6.02 -4.42 18.83
CA LEU A 65 5.19 -4.80 17.68
C LEU A 65 4.67 -3.58 16.93
N GLU A 66 4.15 -2.60 17.65
CA GLU A 66 3.60 -1.37 17.05
C GLU A 66 4.69 -0.53 16.40
N THR A 67 5.86 -0.44 17.03
CA THR A 67 7.03 0.23 16.44
C THR A 67 7.43 -0.43 15.11
N ASN A 68 7.48 -1.76 15.07
CA ASN A 68 7.80 -2.51 13.87
C ASN A 68 6.74 -2.31 12.78
N ARG A 69 5.45 -2.31 13.14
CA ARG A 69 4.34 -2.05 12.22
C ARG A 69 4.46 -0.68 11.57
N LEU A 70 4.77 0.36 12.36
CA LEU A 70 4.95 1.73 11.86
C LEU A 70 6.18 1.85 10.94
N GLN A 71 7.29 1.19 11.27
CA GLN A 71 8.49 1.18 10.41
C GLN A 71 8.20 0.49 9.07
N LEU A 72 7.48 -0.62 9.08
CA LEU A 72 7.06 -1.32 7.86
C LEU A 72 6.18 -0.41 7.00
N LEU A 73 5.17 0.22 7.58
CA LEU A 73 4.28 1.12 6.82
C LEU A 73 5.04 2.29 6.20
N LYS A 74 5.96 2.90 6.95
CA LYS A 74 6.84 3.96 6.42
C LYS A 74 7.64 3.46 5.22
N SER A 75 8.22 2.26 5.32
CA SER A 75 8.97 1.64 4.21
C SER A 75 8.08 1.38 2.99
N ILE A 76 6.87 0.86 3.19
CA ILE A 76 5.90 0.61 2.10
C ILE A 76 5.52 1.91 1.40
N VAL A 77 5.14 2.95 2.16
CA VAL A 77 4.74 4.25 1.60
C VAL A 77 5.91 4.87 0.83
N ASN A 78 7.11 4.83 1.40
CA ASN A 78 8.31 5.33 0.73
C ASN A 78 8.59 4.58 -0.57
N THR A 79 8.50 3.26 -0.56
CA THR A 79 8.72 2.43 -1.75
C THR A 79 7.67 2.73 -2.82
N LEU A 80 6.40 2.81 -2.43
CA LEU A 80 5.30 3.16 -3.33
C LEU A 80 5.50 4.54 -3.96
N ALA A 81 5.89 5.54 -3.17
CA ALA A 81 6.17 6.89 -3.66
C ALA A 81 7.29 6.90 -4.72
N HIS A 82 8.37 6.13 -4.50
CA HIS A 82 9.43 5.97 -5.49
C HIS A 82 8.95 5.27 -6.76
N MET A 83 8.13 4.21 -6.65
CA MET A 83 7.56 3.54 -7.83
C MET A 83 6.72 4.49 -8.67
N LEU A 84 5.83 5.27 -8.04
CA LEU A 84 4.99 6.25 -8.72
C LEU A 84 5.83 7.35 -9.37
N THR A 85 6.88 7.81 -8.68
CA THR A 85 7.81 8.81 -9.23
C THR A 85 8.54 8.27 -10.46
N TYR A 86 8.98 7.00 -10.43
CA TYR A 86 9.61 6.34 -11.57
C TYR A 86 8.67 6.27 -12.77
N THR A 87 7.40 5.86 -12.57
CA THR A 87 6.42 5.83 -13.67
C THR A 87 6.17 7.22 -14.25
N CYS A 88 6.02 8.26 -13.42
CA CYS A 88 5.84 9.62 -13.89
C CYS A 88 7.03 10.13 -14.70
N SER A 89 8.26 9.82 -14.27
CA SER A 89 9.48 10.16 -15.01
C SER A 89 9.57 9.43 -16.35
N ASN A 90 9.16 8.15 -16.39
CA ASN A 90 9.12 7.39 -17.63
C ASN A 90 8.09 7.96 -18.62
N ASP A 91 6.91 8.35 -18.14
CA ASP A 91 5.87 8.96 -18.96
C ASP A 91 6.30 10.33 -19.50
N GLU A 92 7.00 11.13 -18.68
CA GLU A 92 7.61 12.40 -19.12
C GLU A 92 8.60 12.17 -20.27
N GLN A 93 9.50 11.20 -20.13
CA GLN A 93 10.46 10.85 -21.19
C GLN A 93 9.76 10.36 -22.46
N ALA A 94 8.71 9.55 -22.35
CA ALA A 94 7.94 9.10 -23.50
C ALA A 94 7.27 10.26 -24.24
N CYS A 95 6.69 11.21 -23.49
CA CYS A 95 6.07 12.40 -24.07
C CYS A 95 7.11 13.29 -24.78
N GLN A 96 8.28 13.51 -24.16
CA GLN A 96 9.37 14.26 -24.79
C GLN A 96 9.85 13.60 -26.09
N ARG A 97 9.95 12.26 -26.15
CA ARG A 97 10.28 11.55 -27.39
C ARG A 97 9.23 11.77 -28.47
N MET A 98 7.95 11.67 -28.13
CA MET A 98 6.87 11.94 -29.10
C MET A 98 6.94 13.37 -29.63
N MET A 99 7.16 14.35 -28.75
CA MET A 99 7.32 15.75 -29.15
C MET A 99 8.52 15.92 -30.09
N SER A 100 9.68 15.35 -29.76
CA SER A 100 10.87 15.40 -30.63
C SER A 100 10.56 14.82 -32.02
N THR A 101 9.91 13.66 -32.10
CA THR A 101 9.51 13.06 -33.39
C THR A 101 8.58 13.98 -34.19
N MET A 102 7.68 14.70 -33.52
CA MET A 102 6.81 15.67 -34.18
C MET A 102 7.55 16.92 -34.65
N GLU A 103 8.57 17.36 -33.90
CA GLU A 103 9.43 18.48 -34.31
C GLU A 103 10.31 18.12 -35.51
N ASP A 104 10.76 16.87 -35.60
CA ASP A 104 11.57 16.36 -36.71
C ASP A 104 10.74 15.98 -37.95
N LEU A 105 9.40 16.04 -37.88
CA LEU A 105 8.52 15.67 -38.99
C LEU A 105 8.53 16.73 -40.12
N ASP A 106 9.29 16.48 -41.19
CA ASP A 106 9.17 17.25 -42.43
C ASP A 106 8.13 16.62 -43.39
N VAL A 107 7.00 17.31 -43.51
CA VAL A 107 5.90 16.93 -44.41
C VAL A 107 6.35 16.97 -45.87
N ASN A 108 7.24 17.89 -46.25
CA ASN A 108 7.69 17.99 -47.64
C ASN A 108 8.59 16.82 -48.02
N GLU A 109 9.51 16.44 -47.14
CA GLU A 109 10.32 15.24 -47.33
C GLU A 109 9.45 13.99 -47.44
N SER A 110 8.49 13.83 -46.53
CA SER A 110 7.54 12.71 -46.52
C SER A 110 6.70 12.66 -47.81
N MET A 111 6.20 13.80 -48.28
CA MET A 111 5.46 13.93 -49.54
C MET A 111 6.33 13.57 -50.74
N ASN A 112 7.57 14.07 -50.77
CA ASN A 112 8.52 13.76 -51.83
C ASN A 112 8.84 12.26 -51.84
N GLN A 113 9.00 11.63 -50.68
CA GLN A 113 9.19 10.18 -50.57
C GLN A 113 7.99 9.41 -51.10
N PHE A 114 6.78 9.80 -50.71
CA PHE A 114 5.54 9.19 -51.20
C PHE A 114 5.44 9.24 -52.73
N ILE A 115 5.69 10.42 -53.34
CA ILE A 115 5.66 10.59 -54.80
C ILE A 115 6.73 9.74 -55.49
N ARG A 116 7.93 9.61 -54.89
CA ARG A 116 9.00 8.76 -55.44
C ARG A 116 8.60 7.28 -55.44
N GLU A 117 7.96 6.81 -54.38
CA GLU A 117 7.62 5.40 -54.20
C GLU A 117 6.35 4.99 -54.98
N HIS A 118 5.35 5.88 -55.04
CA HIS A 118 4.01 5.54 -55.56
C HIS A 118 3.64 6.33 -56.84
N GLY A 119 4.56 7.11 -57.41
CA GLY A 119 4.31 7.90 -58.61
C GLY A 119 4.05 7.01 -59.84
N THR A 120 2.90 7.18 -60.49
CA THR A 120 2.48 6.40 -61.68
C THR A 120 3.06 6.91 -63.01
N GLY A 121 4.01 7.84 -62.95
CA GLY A 121 4.69 8.42 -64.10
C GLY A 121 4.16 9.80 -64.51
N LYS A 122 5.00 10.58 -65.20
CA LYS A 122 4.75 11.99 -65.55
C LYS A 122 4.14 12.16 -66.95
N ILE A 123 3.51 11.12 -67.47
CA ILE A 123 3.00 11.09 -68.83
C ILE A 123 1.59 11.63 -68.84
N LYS A 124 1.34 12.68 -69.60
CA LYS A 124 -0.02 13.10 -69.91
C LYS A 124 -0.60 12.18 -70.99
N PRO A 125 -1.82 11.64 -70.84
CA PRO A 125 -2.49 10.97 -71.95
C PRO A 125 -2.67 11.96 -73.11
N GLY A 126 -2.53 11.44 -74.33
CA GLY A 126 -2.68 12.19 -75.57
C GLY A 126 -4.03 12.89 -75.69
N ARG A 127 -4.11 13.90 -76.56
CA ARG A 127 -5.39 14.59 -76.81
C ARG A 127 -6.27 13.63 -77.61
N TRP A 128 -7.50 13.38 -77.16
CA TRP A 128 -8.47 12.66 -78.00
C TRP A 128 -8.71 13.46 -79.28
N THR A 129 -8.20 12.96 -80.40
CA THR A 129 -8.50 13.46 -81.75
C THR A 129 -9.31 12.42 -82.49
N GLU A 130 -10.52 12.77 -82.88
CA GLU A 130 -11.38 11.92 -83.70
C GLU A 130 -10.90 11.99 -85.15
N SER A 131 -10.18 10.97 -85.62
CA SER A 131 -9.88 10.84 -87.04
C SER A 131 -9.67 9.38 -87.45
N SER A 132 -10.53 8.96 -88.39
CA SER A 132 -10.53 7.68 -89.11
C SER A 132 -9.16 7.33 -89.69
N ALA A 133 -8.41 6.46 -89.01
CA ALA A 133 -7.47 5.49 -89.57
C ALA A 133 -6.74 4.80 -88.39
N VAL A 134 -6.89 3.48 -88.31
CA VAL A 134 -6.08 2.47 -87.58
C VAL A 134 -5.42 2.96 -86.26
N PRO A 135 -5.79 2.41 -85.09
CA PRO A 135 -5.13 2.77 -83.83
C PRO A 135 -3.68 2.26 -83.85
N THR A 136 -2.75 3.14 -84.22
CA THR A 136 -1.32 2.87 -84.05
C THR A 136 -1.01 3.13 -82.58
N ALA A 137 -1.08 2.08 -81.77
CA ALA A 137 -1.10 2.12 -80.31
C ALA A 137 0.16 2.67 -79.63
N SER A 138 1.10 3.31 -80.33
CA SER A 138 2.46 3.51 -79.81
C SER A 138 3.21 4.75 -80.29
N THR A 139 2.59 5.79 -80.86
CA THR A 139 3.40 6.94 -81.34
C THR A 139 2.75 8.32 -81.23
N GLU A 140 2.18 8.67 -80.07
CA GLU A 140 2.01 10.08 -79.71
C GLU A 140 3.17 10.51 -78.81
N THR A 141 3.86 11.58 -79.18
CA THR A 141 5.10 12.04 -78.53
C THR A 141 4.85 12.31 -77.05
N ARG A 142 5.41 11.45 -76.19
CA ARG A 142 5.28 11.46 -74.72
C ARG A 142 5.77 12.79 -74.14
N LYS A 143 4.91 13.79 -74.00
CA LYS A 143 5.25 15.07 -73.35
C LYS A 143 5.19 14.91 -71.84
N GLN A 144 6.32 15.15 -71.18
CA GLN A 144 6.40 15.18 -69.71
C GLN A 144 5.63 16.39 -69.17
N THR A 145 4.89 16.21 -68.07
CA THR A 145 4.13 17.30 -67.45
C THR A 145 5.06 18.32 -66.78
N GLY A 146 4.75 19.62 -66.93
CA GLY A 146 5.52 20.75 -66.38
C GLY A 146 4.73 21.63 -65.41
N TYR A 147 3.75 21.06 -64.70
CA TYR A 147 2.93 21.81 -63.75
C TYR A 147 3.76 22.27 -62.53
N GLN A 148 3.62 23.55 -62.18
CA GLN A 148 4.24 24.17 -60.99
C GLN A 148 3.27 24.06 -59.81
N THR A 149 3.78 23.84 -58.60
CA THR A 149 2.96 23.83 -57.38
C THR A 149 3.05 25.17 -56.65
N SER A 150 2.00 25.56 -55.95
CA SER A 150 1.99 26.73 -55.06
C SER A 150 2.53 26.32 -53.69
N SER A 151 3.50 27.07 -53.14
CA SER A 151 4.04 26.81 -51.81
C SER A 151 3.00 27.11 -50.73
N VAL A 152 2.61 26.11 -49.93
CA VAL A 152 1.80 26.31 -48.73
C VAL A 152 2.73 26.75 -47.60
N SER A 153 2.48 27.93 -47.02
CA SER A 153 3.27 28.46 -45.90
C SER A 153 3.20 27.53 -44.68
N SER A 154 4.36 27.28 -44.07
CA SER A 154 4.54 26.43 -42.90
C SER A 154 3.61 26.81 -41.75
N ALA A 155 2.96 25.79 -41.17
CA ALA A 155 2.03 25.92 -40.06
C ALA A 155 2.67 26.61 -38.85
N THR A 156 1.95 27.59 -38.30
CA THR A 156 2.32 28.36 -37.12
C THR A 156 2.50 27.43 -35.91
N LYS A 157 3.68 27.50 -35.27
CA LYS A 157 4.02 26.77 -34.04
C LYS A 157 2.99 27.11 -32.95
N ILE A 158 2.16 26.15 -32.55
CA ILE A 158 1.21 26.31 -31.43
C ILE A 158 1.99 26.12 -30.12
N PRO A 159 1.96 27.09 -29.19
CA PRO A 159 2.65 26.93 -27.91
C PRO A 159 1.86 25.96 -27.02
N ILE A 160 2.37 24.74 -26.86
CA ILE A 160 1.85 23.77 -25.88
C ILE A 160 2.46 24.10 -24.52
N GLY A 161 1.95 25.16 -23.91
CA GLY A 161 2.35 25.59 -22.57
C GLY A 161 1.49 24.94 -21.50
N PHE A 162 1.77 23.70 -21.10
CA PHE A 162 1.47 23.25 -19.74
C PHE A 162 2.36 22.06 -19.38
N SER A 163 3.34 22.30 -18.50
CA SER A 163 4.25 21.27 -17.98
C SER A 163 3.74 20.80 -16.61
N PRO A 164 3.15 19.59 -16.50
CA PRO A 164 2.62 19.07 -15.23
C PRO A 164 3.71 18.85 -14.17
N THR A 165 4.97 18.78 -14.59
CA THR A 165 6.15 18.49 -13.76
C THR A 165 6.44 19.55 -12.70
N ARG A 166 5.98 20.80 -12.87
CA ARG A 166 6.24 21.87 -11.87
C ARG A 166 5.52 21.62 -10.53
N LEU A 167 4.39 20.91 -10.54
CA LEU A 167 3.63 20.64 -9.32
C LEU A 167 4.16 19.43 -8.56
N VAL A 168 4.63 18.39 -9.25
CA VAL A 168 5.12 17.15 -8.59
C VAL A 168 6.46 17.39 -7.89
N TYR A 169 7.37 18.13 -8.53
CA TYR A 169 8.64 18.52 -7.89
C TYR A 169 8.45 19.42 -6.67
N GLN A 170 7.45 20.31 -6.67
CA GLN A 170 7.16 21.16 -5.49
C GLN A 170 6.63 20.36 -4.30
N VAL A 171 5.91 19.26 -4.52
CA VAL A 171 5.44 18.40 -3.44
C VAL A 171 6.61 17.59 -2.86
N TYR A 172 7.46 17.01 -3.71
CA TYR A 172 8.58 16.17 -3.27
C TYR A 172 9.59 16.92 -2.39
N TYR A 173 9.94 18.17 -2.73
CA TYR A 173 10.87 18.98 -1.93
C TYR A 173 10.26 19.57 -0.65
N ARG A 174 8.93 19.65 -0.54
CA ARG A 174 8.25 20.13 0.69
C ARG A 174 8.12 19.06 1.76
N THR A 175 8.17 17.77 1.41
CA THR A 175 8.13 16.66 2.38
C THR A 175 9.51 16.22 2.88
N LEU A 176 10.59 16.78 2.34
CA LEU A 176 11.98 16.48 2.72
C LEU A 176 12.63 17.57 3.60
N SER A 177 11.94 18.67 3.89
CA SER A 177 12.33 19.72 4.86
C SER A 177 11.51 19.60 6.13
#